data_AF-A0A849FFQ5-F1
#
_entry.id   AF-A0A849FFQ5-F1
#
_cell.length_a   1.000
_cell.length_b   1.000
_cell.length_c   1.000
_cell.angle_alpha   90.00
_cell.angle_beta   90.00
_cell.angle_gamma   90.00
#
_symmetry.space_group_name_H-M   'P 1'
#
loop_
_entity.id
_entity.type
_entity.pdbx_description
1 polymer ?
#
loop_
_entity_poly.entity_id
_entity_poly.type
_entity_poly.pdbx_seq_one_letter_code
_entity_poly.pdbx_strand_id
1 'polypeptide(L)'
;MTTLTRDDAISRIAELRLPKLDYEELYFALTENANIPDVDLPDDLRQQVERAKVKDLHDPRFIPLLIARQSERLREYTNRYLSECLEAETGESVVLTGAYTPLPAICPCCGAASLEEQGVWEICTVCWWEDDGQGDHNADDVLGGPNGGQSLTRARINYLTHGIFDPKRDDLRAYQVPRYAYAERRRFRMTADGKGVIEVPLDSA
;
A
#
# COMPACT_ATOMS: atom_id res chain seq x y z
N MET A 1 -23.89 -11.94 8.85
CA MET A 1 -22.48 -11.84 9.29
C MET A 1 -21.81 -13.13 8.86
N THR A 2 -21.01 -13.04 7.80
CA THR A 2 -20.37 -14.19 7.14
C THR A 2 -18.94 -14.31 7.66
N THR A 3 -18.42 -15.52 7.80
CA THR A 3 -17.03 -15.75 8.20
C THR A 3 -16.24 -16.29 7.00
N LEU A 4 -15.07 -15.72 6.72
CA LEU A 4 -14.15 -16.18 5.68
C LEU A 4 -12.74 -16.37 6.23
N THR A 5 -11.95 -17.23 5.60
CA THR A 5 -10.51 -17.22 5.83
C THR A 5 -9.90 -15.96 5.20
N ARG A 6 -8.75 -15.53 5.69
CA ARG A 6 -8.03 -14.38 5.15
C ARG A 6 -7.67 -14.58 3.68
N ASP A 7 -7.23 -15.78 3.30
CA ASP A 7 -6.86 -16.10 1.91
C ASP A 7 -8.08 -16.10 0.98
N ASP A 8 -9.23 -16.63 1.43
CA ASP A 8 -10.48 -16.57 0.66
C ASP A 8 -10.98 -15.13 0.50
N ALA A 9 -10.87 -14.32 1.56
CA ALA A 9 -11.23 -12.91 1.52
C ALA A 9 -10.36 -12.13 0.54
N ILE A 10 -9.04 -12.36 0.53
CA ILE A 10 -8.10 -11.75 -0.41
C ILE A 10 -8.44 -12.11 -1.85
N SER A 11 -8.63 -13.42 -2.13
CA SER A 11 -8.98 -13.89 -3.46
C SER A 11 -10.30 -13.27 -3.95
N ARG A 12 -11.32 -13.23 -3.08
CA ARG A 12 -12.62 -12.62 -3.39
C ARG A 12 -12.51 -11.11 -3.66
N ILE A 13 -11.71 -10.37 -2.90
CA ILE A 13 -11.47 -8.93 -3.17
C ILE A 13 -10.78 -8.76 -4.52
N ALA A 14 -9.73 -9.56 -4.81
CA ALA A 14 -9.00 -9.49 -6.08
C ALA A 14 -9.93 -9.74 -7.28
N GLU A 15 -10.82 -10.73 -7.19
CA GLU A 15 -11.84 -11.03 -8.21
C GLU A 15 -12.84 -9.88 -8.39
N LEU A 16 -13.35 -9.30 -7.30
CA LEU A 16 -14.32 -8.21 -7.35
C LEU A 16 -13.74 -6.91 -7.92
N ARG A 17 -12.44 -6.67 -7.71
CA ARG A 17 -11.72 -5.50 -8.23
C ARG A 17 -11.23 -5.65 -9.65
N LEU A 18 -11.01 -6.88 -10.12
CA LEU A 18 -10.45 -7.15 -11.44
C LEU A 18 -11.19 -6.41 -12.59
N PRO A 19 -12.54 -6.38 -12.67
CA PRO A 19 -13.24 -5.67 -13.74
C PRO A 19 -13.14 -4.14 -13.66
N LYS A 20 -12.61 -3.60 -12.55
CA LYS A 20 -12.48 -2.16 -12.30
C LYS A 20 -11.07 -1.65 -12.60
N LEU A 21 -10.12 -2.53 -12.90
CA LEU A 21 -8.76 -2.13 -13.22
C LEU A 21 -8.76 -1.27 -14.48
N ASP A 22 -8.09 -0.12 -14.43
CA ASP A 22 -7.90 0.72 -15.59
C ASP A 22 -6.74 0.22 -16.47
N TYR A 23 -6.51 0.92 -17.60
CA TYR A 23 -5.45 0.55 -18.54
C TYR A 23 -4.06 0.58 -17.89
N GLU A 24 -3.78 1.59 -17.06
CA GLU A 24 -2.49 1.73 -16.40
C GLU A 24 -2.31 0.60 -15.40
N GLU A 25 -3.31 0.33 -14.56
CA GLU A 25 -3.27 -0.77 -13.59
C GLU A 25 -3.05 -2.13 -14.26
N LEU A 26 -3.74 -2.40 -15.39
CA LEU A 26 -3.50 -3.60 -16.19
C LEU A 26 -2.10 -3.64 -16.79
N TYR A 27 -1.62 -2.51 -17.32
CA TYR A 27 -0.29 -2.40 -17.90
C TYR A 27 0.78 -2.68 -16.83
N PHE A 28 0.79 -1.93 -15.73
CA PHE A 28 1.68 -2.14 -14.58
C PHE A 28 1.62 -3.59 -14.09
N ALA A 29 0.41 -4.12 -13.89
CA ALA A 29 0.20 -5.48 -13.42
C ALA A 29 0.63 -6.56 -14.41
N LEU A 30 0.97 -6.25 -15.66
CA LEU A 30 1.42 -7.24 -16.65
C LEU A 30 2.84 -6.98 -17.18
N THR A 31 3.41 -5.79 -16.99
CA THR A 31 4.72 -5.44 -17.59
C THR A 31 5.82 -5.08 -16.61
N GLU A 32 5.50 -4.66 -15.38
CA GLU A 32 6.48 -4.07 -14.45
C GLU A 32 7.05 -5.08 -13.46
N ASN A 33 6.40 -6.24 -13.31
CA ASN A 33 6.92 -7.36 -12.55
C ASN A 33 7.17 -8.55 -13.49
N ALA A 34 8.43 -8.95 -13.64
CA ALA A 34 8.79 -10.14 -14.42
C ALA A 34 8.63 -11.44 -13.60
N ASN A 35 8.51 -11.36 -12.27
CA ASN A 35 8.20 -12.50 -11.44
C ASN A 35 6.75 -12.94 -11.67
N ILE A 36 6.57 -14.19 -12.06
CA ILE A 36 5.26 -14.78 -12.33
C ILE A 36 5.00 -15.79 -11.21
N PRO A 37 3.96 -15.59 -10.37
CA PRO A 37 3.61 -16.54 -9.33
C PRO A 37 3.26 -17.91 -9.93
N ASP A 38 3.15 -18.93 -9.07
CA ASP A 38 2.74 -20.28 -9.49
C ASP A 38 1.24 -20.27 -9.87
N VAL A 39 0.98 -19.89 -11.12
CA VAL A 39 -0.34 -19.83 -11.74
C VAL A 39 -0.32 -20.54 -13.09
N ASP A 40 -1.47 -21.10 -13.45
CA ASP A 40 -1.69 -21.64 -14.79
C ASP A 40 -1.76 -20.50 -15.81
N LEU A 41 -0.62 -20.22 -16.45
CA LEU A 41 -0.45 -19.20 -17.46
C LEU A 41 0.17 -19.84 -18.72
N PRO A 42 -0.51 -19.79 -19.88
CA PRO A 42 0.01 -20.32 -21.14
C PRO A 42 1.40 -19.77 -21.50
N ASP A 43 2.25 -20.60 -22.09
CA ASP A 43 3.64 -20.26 -22.43
C ASP A 43 3.77 -19.00 -23.30
N ASP A 44 2.82 -18.78 -24.22
CA ASP A 44 2.78 -17.59 -25.08
C ASP A 44 2.55 -16.30 -24.29
N LEU A 45 1.77 -16.36 -23.21
CA LEU A 45 1.50 -15.23 -22.33
C LEU A 45 2.59 -15.04 -21.29
N ARG A 46 3.12 -16.14 -20.75
CA ARG A 46 4.30 -16.13 -19.87
C ARG A 46 5.46 -15.40 -20.53
N GLN A 47 5.77 -15.74 -21.78
CA GLN A 47 6.82 -15.09 -22.55
C GLN A 47 6.55 -13.60 -22.81
N GLN A 48 5.29 -13.18 -22.92
CA GLN A 48 4.94 -11.76 -23.09
C GLN A 48 5.23 -10.95 -21.83
N VAL A 49 4.84 -11.48 -20.65
CA VAL A 49 5.09 -10.85 -19.35
C VAL A 49 6.59 -10.77 -19.05
N GLU A 50 7.32 -11.88 -19.20
CA GLU A 50 8.77 -11.94 -18.97
C GLU A 50 9.56 -10.95 -19.85
N ARG A 51 9.03 -10.62 -21.04
CA ARG A 51 9.64 -9.68 -21.97
C ARG A 51 9.09 -8.26 -21.87
N ALA A 52 8.14 -8.01 -20.98
CA ALA A 52 7.36 -6.77 -20.89
C ALA A 52 6.78 -6.33 -22.26
N LYS A 53 6.28 -7.31 -23.04
CA LYS A 53 5.75 -7.12 -24.41
C LYS A 53 4.38 -7.77 -24.56
N VAL A 54 3.42 -7.30 -23.77
CA VAL A 54 2.04 -7.77 -23.81
C VAL A 54 1.31 -7.16 -25.00
N LYS A 55 0.68 -8.01 -25.82
CA LYS A 55 -0.01 -7.58 -27.04
C LYS A 55 -1.45 -7.12 -26.79
N ASP A 56 -2.14 -7.80 -25.87
CA ASP A 56 -3.52 -7.52 -25.49
C ASP A 56 -3.63 -7.59 -23.96
N LEU A 57 -3.80 -6.44 -23.32
CA LEU A 57 -3.92 -6.34 -21.86
C LEU A 57 -5.23 -6.95 -21.33
N HIS A 58 -6.24 -7.15 -22.19
CA HIS A 58 -7.55 -7.65 -21.81
C HIS A 58 -7.76 -9.12 -22.17
N ASP A 59 -6.70 -9.84 -22.59
CA ASP A 59 -6.79 -11.28 -22.83
C ASP A 59 -7.22 -11.99 -21.54
N PRO A 60 -8.40 -12.64 -21.49
CA PRO A 60 -8.93 -13.23 -20.27
C PRO A 60 -8.05 -14.37 -19.72
N ARG A 61 -7.12 -14.89 -20.53
CA ARG A 61 -6.13 -15.87 -20.07
C ARG A 61 -5.11 -15.27 -19.08
N PHE A 62 -5.04 -13.94 -18.94
CA PHE A 62 -4.29 -13.26 -17.87
C PHE A 62 -5.01 -13.21 -16.53
N ILE A 63 -6.31 -13.55 -16.45
CA ILE A 63 -7.10 -13.46 -15.21
C ILE A 63 -6.41 -14.16 -14.02
N PRO A 64 -5.89 -15.40 -14.12
CA PRO A 64 -5.21 -16.05 -13.01
C PRO A 64 -3.99 -15.26 -12.49
N LEU A 65 -3.20 -14.70 -13.41
CA LEU A 65 -2.05 -13.87 -13.07
C LEU A 65 -2.46 -12.56 -12.38
N LEU A 66 -3.48 -11.88 -12.92
CA LEU A 66 -3.97 -10.61 -12.38
C LEU A 66 -4.58 -10.79 -10.98
N ILE A 67 -5.33 -11.88 -10.75
CA ILE A 67 -5.85 -12.21 -9.42
C ILE A 67 -4.69 -12.49 -8.46
N ALA A 68 -3.68 -13.27 -8.87
CA ALA A 68 -2.53 -13.58 -8.02
C ALA A 68 -1.74 -12.33 -7.62
N ARG A 69 -1.44 -11.44 -8.58
CA ARG A 69 -0.73 -10.18 -8.32
C ARG A 69 -1.50 -9.23 -7.42
N GLN A 70 -2.81 -9.08 -7.65
CA GLN A 70 -3.65 -8.30 -6.72
C GLN A 70 -3.68 -8.93 -5.33
N SER A 71 -3.75 -10.25 -5.26
CA SER A 71 -3.77 -10.99 -4.00
C SER A 71 -2.50 -10.76 -3.20
N GLU A 72 -1.32 -10.75 -3.84
CA GLU A 72 -0.03 -10.44 -3.18
C GLU A 72 -0.07 -9.06 -2.50
N ARG A 73 -0.50 -8.01 -3.19
CA ARG A 73 -0.62 -6.66 -2.62
C ARG A 73 -1.62 -6.60 -1.45
N LEU A 74 -2.74 -7.32 -1.58
CA LEU A 74 -3.76 -7.39 -0.52
C LEU A 74 -3.25 -8.10 0.75
N ARG A 75 -2.20 -8.93 0.66
CA ARG A 75 -1.61 -9.62 1.83
C ARG A 75 -0.97 -8.65 2.81
N GLU A 76 -0.62 -7.45 2.38
CA GLU A 76 -0.02 -6.42 3.24
C GLU A 76 -1.02 -5.81 4.24
N TYR A 77 -2.33 -5.92 3.94
CA TYR A 77 -3.35 -5.19 4.67
C TYR A 77 -3.91 -5.93 5.89
N THR A 78 -4.29 -5.20 6.93
CA THR A 78 -4.91 -5.79 8.14
C THR A 78 -6.22 -6.52 7.83
N ASN A 79 -6.58 -7.53 8.64
CA ASN A 79 -7.88 -8.21 8.52
C ASN A 79 -9.05 -7.23 8.60
N ARG A 80 -8.94 -6.19 9.43
CA ARG A 80 -9.94 -5.13 9.55
C ARG A 80 -10.17 -4.43 8.21
N TYR A 81 -9.10 -4.00 7.55
CA TYR A 81 -9.23 -3.29 6.29
C TYR A 81 -9.80 -4.19 5.18
N LEU A 82 -9.39 -5.46 5.13
CA LEU A 82 -9.95 -6.42 4.17
C LEU A 82 -11.45 -6.70 4.42
N SER A 83 -11.89 -6.80 5.68
CA SER A 83 -13.31 -6.86 6.05
C SER A 83 -14.09 -5.67 5.47
N GLU A 84 -13.58 -4.46 5.69
CA GLU A 84 -14.22 -3.22 5.22
C GLU A 84 -14.23 -3.13 3.68
N CYS A 85 -13.18 -3.63 3.00
CA CYS A 85 -13.15 -3.74 1.55
C CYS A 85 -14.26 -4.68 1.03
N LEU A 86 -14.43 -5.86 1.63
CA LEU A 86 -15.49 -6.79 1.23
C LEU A 86 -16.88 -6.21 1.48
N GLU A 87 -17.09 -5.54 2.62
CA GLU A 87 -18.36 -4.90 2.94
C GLU A 87 -18.69 -3.79 1.93
N ALA A 88 -17.71 -2.97 1.55
CA ALA A 88 -17.89 -1.94 0.52
C ALA A 88 -18.22 -2.51 -0.86
N GLU A 89 -17.64 -3.67 -1.21
CA GLU A 89 -17.84 -4.32 -2.51
C GLU A 89 -19.15 -5.13 -2.60
N THR A 90 -19.61 -5.69 -1.48
CA THR A 90 -20.71 -6.68 -1.46
C THR A 90 -21.94 -6.24 -0.68
N GLY A 91 -21.82 -5.25 0.20
CA GLY A 91 -22.84 -4.87 1.17
C GLY A 91 -22.97 -5.86 2.35
N GLU A 92 -22.14 -6.90 2.42
CA GLU A 92 -22.19 -7.92 3.47
C GLU A 92 -21.11 -7.68 4.53
N SER A 93 -21.49 -7.71 5.80
CA SER A 93 -20.52 -7.71 6.90
C SER A 93 -19.82 -9.08 7.00
N VAL A 94 -18.50 -9.06 6.82
CA VAL A 94 -17.61 -10.23 6.82
C VAL A 94 -16.60 -10.16 7.96
N VAL A 95 -16.45 -11.25 8.71
CA VAL A 95 -15.36 -11.45 9.67
C VAL A 95 -14.30 -12.37 9.10
N LEU A 96 -13.04 -11.94 9.15
CA LEU A 96 -11.91 -12.74 8.70
C LEU A 96 -11.32 -13.57 9.84
N THR A 97 -10.94 -14.79 9.48
CA THR A 97 -10.13 -15.71 10.30
C THR A 97 -8.77 -15.93 9.66
N GLY A 98 -7.74 -16.26 10.45
CA GLY A 98 -6.37 -16.43 9.96
C GLY A 98 -5.45 -15.27 10.34
N ALA A 99 -4.15 -15.55 10.32
CA ALA A 99 -3.12 -14.63 10.80
C ALA A 99 -2.82 -13.51 9.78
N TYR A 100 -2.58 -12.31 10.30
CA TYR A 100 -2.02 -11.19 9.56
C TYR A 100 -0.55 -11.02 9.94
N THR A 101 0.32 -10.92 8.94
CA THR A 101 1.74 -10.61 9.10
C THR A 101 1.99 -9.20 8.54
N PRO A 102 2.35 -8.22 9.38
CA PRO A 102 2.70 -6.88 8.90
C PRO A 102 3.95 -6.89 8.03
N LEU A 103 4.05 -5.92 7.13
CA LEU A 103 5.30 -5.62 6.44
C LEU A 103 6.40 -5.27 7.46
N PRO A 104 7.68 -5.54 7.15
CA PRO A 104 8.77 -5.43 8.11
C PRO A 104 9.24 -3.98 8.32
N ALA A 105 9.14 -3.11 7.31
CA ALA A 105 9.60 -1.74 7.37
C ALA A 105 8.47 -0.75 7.70
N ILE A 106 8.83 0.31 8.41
CA ILE A 106 7.92 1.30 8.99
C ILE A 106 8.19 2.63 8.30
N CYS A 107 7.15 3.22 7.70
CA CYS A 107 7.26 4.54 7.11
C CYS A 107 7.72 5.56 8.17
N PRO A 108 8.83 6.28 7.95
CA PRO A 108 9.37 7.22 8.92
C PRO A 108 8.44 8.42 9.13
N CYS A 109 7.58 8.74 8.17
CA CYS A 109 6.63 9.85 8.23
C CYS A 109 5.38 9.48 9.08
N CYS A 110 4.60 8.48 8.66
CA CYS A 110 3.30 8.20 9.30
C CYS A 110 3.33 7.10 10.38
N GLY A 111 4.43 6.34 10.47
CA GLY A 111 4.61 5.27 11.44
C GLY A 111 3.82 3.97 11.17
N ALA A 112 3.22 3.85 9.99
CA ALA A 112 2.59 2.62 9.52
C ALA A 112 3.64 1.64 8.98
N ALA A 113 3.47 0.34 9.22
CA ALA A 113 4.28 -0.72 8.62
C ALA A 113 3.83 -1.00 7.19
N SER A 114 4.20 -0.11 6.26
CA SER A 114 3.68 -0.05 4.90
C SER A 114 4.76 -0.17 3.82
N LEU A 115 5.96 -0.62 4.18
CA LEU A 115 7.13 -0.71 3.29
C LEU A 115 7.74 -2.12 3.39
N GLU A 116 8.21 -2.68 2.28
CA GLU A 116 8.88 -3.98 2.25
C GLU A 116 10.30 -3.90 2.81
N GLU A 117 11.02 -2.81 2.54
CA GLU A 117 12.36 -2.56 3.08
C GLU A 117 12.56 -1.07 3.42
N GLN A 118 13.51 -0.78 4.32
CA GLN A 118 13.86 0.60 4.69
C GLN A 118 14.90 1.18 3.70
N GLY A 119 14.68 2.42 3.26
CA GLY A 119 15.63 3.21 2.48
C GLY A 119 15.81 2.76 1.03
N VAL A 120 14.84 2.04 0.47
CA VAL A 120 14.88 1.50 -0.91
C VAL A 120 13.95 2.26 -1.87
N TRP A 121 13.66 3.54 -1.59
CA TRP A 121 12.87 4.43 -2.45
C TRP A 121 11.40 4.01 -2.61
N GLU A 122 10.89 3.19 -1.68
CA GLU A 122 9.47 2.82 -1.67
C GLU A 122 8.61 3.99 -1.21
N ILE A 123 7.42 4.12 -1.81
CA ILE A 123 6.46 5.17 -1.46
C ILE A 123 5.38 4.60 -0.55
N CYS A 124 5.23 5.21 0.63
CA CYS A 124 4.19 4.84 1.58
C CYS A 124 2.78 5.19 1.03
N THR A 125 1.93 4.20 0.79
CA THR A 125 0.55 4.40 0.28
C THR A 125 -0.40 5.07 1.29
N VAL A 126 0.01 5.24 2.55
CA VAL A 126 -0.77 5.96 3.57
C VAL A 126 -0.53 7.46 3.48
N CYS A 127 0.74 7.90 3.44
CA CYS A 127 1.08 9.32 3.54
C CYS A 127 1.81 9.89 2.32
N TRP A 128 2.19 9.05 1.36
CA TRP A 128 2.91 9.36 0.14
C TRP A 128 4.35 9.88 0.30
N TRP A 129 4.94 9.71 1.48
CA TRP A 129 6.38 9.89 1.67
C TRP A 129 7.15 8.78 0.96
N GLU A 130 8.18 9.14 0.19
CA GLU A 130 9.17 8.21 -0.34
C GLU A 130 10.24 7.95 0.70
N ASP A 131 10.53 6.69 0.97
CA ASP A 131 11.58 6.28 1.88
C ASP A 131 12.96 6.31 1.19
N ASP A 132 13.51 7.52 1.10
CA ASP A 132 14.85 7.84 0.58
C ASP A 132 15.99 7.56 1.59
N GLY A 133 15.68 6.86 2.68
CA GLY A 133 16.60 6.57 3.78
C GLY A 133 16.71 7.69 4.83
N GLN A 134 15.95 8.78 4.67
CA GLN A 134 15.85 9.82 5.69
C GLN A 134 15.14 9.29 6.96
N GLY A 135 15.70 9.59 8.12
CA GLY A 135 15.19 9.15 9.42
C GLY A 135 15.31 10.24 10.49
N ASP A 136 15.21 9.84 11.75
CA ASP A 136 15.15 10.80 12.88
C ASP A 136 16.41 11.66 13.02
N HIS A 137 17.58 11.12 12.66
CA HIS A 137 18.87 11.79 12.83
C HIS A 137 19.09 12.96 11.85
N ASN A 138 18.37 12.95 10.72
CA ASN A 138 18.47 13.95 9.66
C ASN A 138 17.07 14.47 9.25
N ALA A 139 16.09 14.43 10.16
CA ALA A 139 14.68 14.68 9.84
C ALA A 139 14.37 16.11 9.37
N ASP A 140 15.24 17.07 9.68
CA ASP A 140 15.07 18.47 9.29
C ASP A 140 15.72 18.81 7.94
N ASP A 141 16.52 17.90 7.38
CA ASP A 141 17.13 18.08 6.06
C ASP A 141 16.09 17.97 4.95
N VAL A 142 16.36 18.60 3.80
CA VAL A 142 15.54 18.46 2.58
C VAL A 142 16.38 17.76 1.54
N LEU A 143 16.06 16.50 1.25
CA LEU A 143 16.82 15.69 0.27
C LEU A 143 16.34 15.88 -1.17
N GLY A 144 15.12 16.41 -1.38
CA GLY A 144 14.59 16.66 -2.71
C GLY A 144 13.81 15.47 -3.27
N GLY A 145 14.01 15.17 -4.56
CA GLY A 145 13.38 14.02 -5.22
C GLY A 145 11.84 14.06 -5.20
N PRO A 146 11.19 12.89 -5.15
CA PRO A 146 9.73 12.75 -4.99
C PRO A 146 9.16 13.41 -3.73
N ASN A 147 9.96 13.53 -2.66
CA ASN A 147 9.60 14.26 -1.43
C ASN A 147 9.61 15.79 -1.62
N GLY A 148 10.20 16.28 -2.74
CA GLY A 148 10.17 17.67 -3.14
C GLY A 148 10.85 18.59 -2.11
N GLY A 149 10.16 19.65 -1.71
CA GLY A 149 10.66 20.63 -0.73
C GLY A 149 10.39 20.28 0.73
N GLN A 150 9.90 19.07 1.03
CA GLN A 150 9.55 18.66 2.39
C GLN A 150 10.76 18.00 3.08
N SER A 151 11.02 18.41 4.32
CA SER A 151 11.81 17.59 5.25
C SER A 151 10.91 16.55 5.91
N LEU A 152 11.48 15.47 6.46
CA LEU A 152 10.71 14.48 7.20
C LEU A 152 9.95 15.08 8.40
N THR A 153 10.54 16.03 9.13
CA THR A 153 9.84 16.76 10.21
C THR A 153 8.61 17.49 9.66
N ARG A 154 8.77 18.18 8.52
CA ARG A 154 7.65 18.89 7.91
C ARG A 154 6.60 17.93 7.37
N ALA A 155 7.00 16.81 6.77
CA ALA A 155 6.11 15.77 6.29
C ALA A 155 5.29 15.15 7.43
N ARG A 156 5.90 14.89 8.59
CA ARG A 156 5.18 14.42 9.80
C ARG A 156 4.14 15.43 10.26
N ILE A 157 4.48 16.72 10.33
CA ILE A 157 3.53 17.80 10.68
C ILE A 157 2.39 17.85 9.66
N ASN A 158 2.72 17.83 8.38
CA ASN A 158 1.75 17.86 7.30
C ASN A 158 0.82 16.64 7.36
N TYR A 159 1.34 15.44 7.61
CA TYR A 159 0.55 14.23 7.76
C TYR A 159 -0.39 14.31 8.97
N LEU A 160 0.10 14.75 10.13
CA LEU A 160 -0.73 14.94 11.31
C LEU A 160 -1.83 15.99 11.13
N THR A 161 -1.61 17.00 10.27
CA THR A 161 -2.54 18.11 10.05
C THR A 161 -3.49 17.87 8.86
N HIS A 162 -3.03 17.19 7.81
CA HIS A 162 -3.68 17.10 6.51
C HIS A 162 -3.79 15.67 5.95
N GLY A 163 -3.27 14.68 6.66
CA GLY A 163 -3.31 13.27 6.26
C GLY A 163 -2.36 12.89 5.12
N ILE A 164 -1.45 13.77 4.69
CA ILE A 164 -0.51 13.53 3.58
C ILE A 164 0.83 14.26 3.82
N PHE A 165 1.94 13.74 3.29
CA PHE A 165 3.28 14.31 3.47
C PHE A 165 3.42 15.74 2.92
N ASP A 166 2.77 16.06 1.80
CA ASP A 166 2.71 17.38 1.20
C ASP A 166 1.25 17.73 0.86
N PRO A 167 0.63 18.71 1.53
CA PRO A 167 -0.76 19.10 1.27
C PRO A 167 -1.00 19.64 -0.15
N LYS A 168 0.05 19.97 -0.90
CA LYS A 168 -0.05 20.37 -2.32
C LYS A 168 -0.30 19.18 -3.25
N ARG A 169 -0.01 17.96 -2.81
CA ARG A 169 -0.18 16.72 -3.58
C ARG A 169 -1.60 16.18 -3.47
N ASP A 170 -2.58 17.03 -3.77
CA ASP A 170 -3.99 16.65 -3.75
C ASP A 170 -4.30 15.55 -4.79
N ASP A 171 -3.51 15.51 -5.86
CA ASP A 171 -3.53 14.48 -6.90
C ASP A 171 -3.32 13.06 -6.36
N LEU A 172 -2.65 12.91 -5.22
CA LEU A 172 -2.34 11.60 -4.64
C LEU A 172 -3.42 11.06 -3.71
N ARG A 173 -4.38 11.89 -3.29
CA ARG A 173 -5.37 11.50 -2.26
C ARG A 173 -6.25 10.35 -2.68
N ALA A 174 -6.61 10.29 -3.97
CA ALA A 174 -7.45 9.23 -4.52
C ALA A 174 -6.81 7.84 -4.42
N TYR A 175 -5.48 7.78 -4.27
CA TYR A 175 -4.70 6.56 -4.20
C TYR A 175 -4.25 6.21 -2.77
N GLN A 176 -4.64 7.01 -1.77
CA GLN A 176 -4.32 6.72 -0.37
C GLN A 176 -5.15 5.54 0.14
N VAL A 177 -4.49 4.66 0.89
CA VAL A 177 -5.20 3.75 1.79
C VAL A 177 -5.22 4.35 3.20
N PRO A 178 -6.28 4.10 3.99
CA PRO A 178 -6.32 4.61 5.34
C PRO A 178 -5.20 3.99 6.19
N ARG A 179 -4.70 4.71 7.20
CA ARG A 179 -3.58 4.27 8.04
C ARG A 179 -3.79 2.88 8.66
N TYR A 180 -5.01 2.53 9.04
CA TYR A 180 -5.35 1.23 9.63
C TYR A 180 -5.35 0.06 8.64
N ALA A 181 -5.14 0.34 7.34
CA ALA A 181 -4.81 -0.69 6.36
C ALA A 181 -3.52 -1.41 6.73
N TYR A 182 -2.61 -0.78 7.48
CA TYR A 182 -1.36 -1.37 7.94
C TYR A 182 -1.27 -1.39 9.47
N ALA A 183 -0.35 -2.19 10.02
CA ALA A 183 -0.05 -2.15 11.45
C ALA A 183 0.56 -0.80 11.87
N GLU A 184 0.06 -0.21 12.95
CA GLU A 184 0.69 0.95 13.57
C GLU A 184 1.91 0.49 14.38
N ARG A 185 3.10 1.00 14.05
CA ARG A 185 4.36 0.65 14.74
C ARG A 185 5.06 1.85 15.36
N ARG A 186 4.76 3.06 14.89
CA ARG A 186 5.18 4.33 15.50
C ARG A 186 4.01 5.30 15.54
N ARG A 187 3.95 6.15 16.56
CA ARG A 187 2.93 7.18 16.69
C ARG A 187 3.57 8.50 17.05
N PHE A 188 3.14 9.55 16.36
CA PHE A 188 3.65 10.89 16.55
C PHE A 188 2.52 11.82 16.99
N ARG A 189 2.87 12.88 17.70
CA ARG A 189 2.00 14.03 17.95
C ARG A 189 2.75 15.33 17.71
N MET A 190 2.03 16.40 17.40
CA MET A 190 2.63 17.73 17.32
C MET A 190 3.11 18.20 18.70
N THR A 191 4.21 18.96 18.70
CA THR A 191 4.64 19.74 19.85
C THR A 191 3.62 20.84 20.16
N ALA A 192 3.61 21.34 21.39
CA ALA A 192 2.63 22.35 21.82
C ALA A 192 2.75 23.68 21.03
N ASP A 193 3.94 24.01 20.54
CA ASP A 193 4.18 25.19 19.69
C ASP A 193 3.85 24.94 18.21
N GLY A 194 3.47 23.72 17.83
CA GLY A 194 3.13 23.31 16.48
C GLY A 194 4.30 23.30 15.49
N LYS A 195 5.54 23.44 15.96
CA LYS A 195 6.74 23.55 15.11
C LYS A 195 7.48 22.23 14.91
N GLY A 196 7.14 21.21 15.68
CA GLY A 196 7.78 19.91 15.62
C GLY A 196 6.81 18.78 15.92
N VAL A 197 7.39 17.59 15.99
CA VAL A 197 6.69 16.35 16.32
C VAL A 197 7.49 15.58 17.34
N ILE A 198 6.81 14.87 18.22
CA ILE A 198 7.43 13.92 19.12
C ILE A 198 6.79 12.55 18.96
N GLU A 199 7.59 11.51 19.09
CA GLU A 199 7.10 10.15 19.19
C GLU A 199 6.44 9.94 20.55
N VAL A 200 5.32 9.22 20.54
CA VAL A 200 4.57 8.83 21.74
C VAL A 200 4.43 7.32 21.78
N PRO A 201 4.32 6.73 22.98
CA PRO A 201 4.02 5.31 23.09
C PRO A 201 2.77 4.94 22.30
N LEU A 202 2.84 3.81 21.60
CA LEU A 202 1.64 3.06 21.24
C LEU A 202 1.13 2.53 22.57
N ASP A 203 0.03 3.06 23.08
CA ASP A 203 -0.50 2.63 24.38
C ASP A 203 -0.50 1.09 24.46
N SER A 204 0.01 0.55 25.56
CA SER A 204 -0.12 -0.88 25.84
C SER A 204 -1.62 -1.18 25.88
N ALA A 205 -2.09 -1.95 24.89
CA ALA A 205 -3.46 -2.43 24.86
C ALA A 205 -3.82 -3.16 26.18
#